data_AF-A0AAD4SGG4-F1
#
_entry.id   AF-A0AAD4SGG4-F1
#
_cell.length_a   1.000
_cell.length_b   1.000
_cell.length_c   1.000
_cell.angle_alpha   90.00
_cell.angle_beta   90.00
_cell.angle_gamma   90.00
#
_symmetry.space_group_name_H-M   'P 1'
#
loop_
_entity.id
_entity.type
_entity.pdbx_description
1 polymer ?
#
loop_
_entity_poly.entity_id
_entity_poly.type
_entity_poly.pdbx_seq_one_letter_code
_entity_poly.pdbx_strand_id
1 'polypeptide(L)'
;MLEILTGRKPFDSSRSRSEQYLVWWETPQLHDIDALDKMVDSSLKGHYPHKSLLRFADVVALCVQSEPEFRPPMSEVVQALVQLVQRANMSKRNLGDRQSEDPDVQDDMHPDVQDDMH
;
A
#
# COMPACT_ATOMS: atom_id res chain seq x y z
N MET A 1 3.19 12.51 10.09
CA MET A 1 3.20 11.51 8.98
C MET A 1 3.82 10.18 9.39
N LEU A 2 5.01 10.15 10.02
CA LEU A 2 5.62 8.90 10.53
C LEU A 2 4.68 8.05 11.40
N GLU A 3 3.79 8.66 12.19
CA GLU A 3 2.77 7.96 12.97
C GLU A 3 1.84 7.10 12.10
N ILE A 4 1.47 7.58 10.91
CA ILE A 4 0.60 6.87 9.96
C ILE A 4 1.37 5.75 9.25
N LEU A 5 2.67 5.94 9.02
CA LEU A 5 3.53 4.90 8.44
C LEU A 5 3.72 3.72 9.40
N THR A 6 3.95 4.02 10.67
CA THR A 6 4.45 3.05 11.67
C THR A 6 3.41 2.58 12.69
N GLY A 7 2.28 3.27 12.81
CA GLY A 7 1.28 3.03 13.88
C GLY A 7 1.76 3.48 15.28
N ARG A 8 2.91 4.15 15.38
CA ARG A 8 3.56 4.52 16.65
C ARG A 8 3.29 5.98 17.02
N LYS A 9 3.36 6.28 18.32
CA LYS A 9 3.30 7.65 18.84
C LYS A 9 4.59 8.41 18.51
N PRO A 10 4.56 9.76 18.35
CA PRO A 10 5.76 10.57 18.12
C PRO A 10 6.78 10.48 19.25
N PHE A 11 6.27 10.33 20.48
CA PHE A 11 7.06 10.14 21.69
C PHE A 11 6.52 8.95 22.50
N ASP A 12 7.41 8.08 22.95
CA ASP A 12 7.09 6.95 23.83
C ASP A 12 8.19 6.77 24.88
N SER A 13 7.89 7.14 26.12
CA SER A 13 8.82 7.04 27.25
C SER A 13 9.11 5.61 27.71
N SER A 14 8.35 4.60 27.25
CA SER A 14 8.59 3.20 27.58
C SER A 14 9.71 2.55 26.76
N ARG A 15 10.11 3.17 25.64
CA ARG A 15 11.18 2.68 24.74
C ARG A 15 12.57 3.15 25.20
N SER A 16 13.61 2.53 24.62
CA SER A 16 15.00 2.91 24.86
C SER A 16 15.25 4.38 24.48
N ARG A 17 16.20 5.07 25.14
CA ARG A 17 16.38 6.54 24.99
C ARG A 17 16.59 7.01 23.52
N SER A 18 17.21 6.18 22.69
CA SER A 18 17.41 6.38 21.25
C SER A 18 16.14 6.20 20.40
N GLU A 19 15.14 5.50 20.94
CA GLU A 19 13.89 5.12 20.30
C GLU A 19 12.67 5.90 20.81
N GLN A 20 12.85 6.74 21.83
CA GLN A 20 11.74 7.49 22.43
C GLN A 20 11.12 8.50 21.45
N TYR A 21 11.92 9.09 20.57
CA TYR A 21 11.45 10.01 19.53
C TYR A 21 11.41 9.32 18.17
N LEU A 22 10.20 9.13 17.64
CA LEU A 22 9.96 8.39 16.40
C LEU A 22 10.79 8.91 15.22
N VAL A 23 10.91 10.23 15.10
CA VAL A 23 11.67 10.86 14.00
C VAL A 23 13.18 10.58 14.04
N TRP A 24 13.78 10.43 15.22
CA TRP A 24 15.21 10.12 15.35
C TRP A 24 15.52 8.67 14.94
N TRP A 25 14.59 7.75 15.22
CA TRP A 25 14.78 6.33 14.94
C TRP A 25 14.41 5.93 13.50
N GLU A 26 13.30 6.46 12.96
CA GLU A 26 12.77 6.00 11.66
C GLU A 26 13.37 6.74 10.45
N THR A 27 13.80 8.00 10.59
CA THR A 27 14.34 8.78 9.45
C THR A 27 15.47 8.08 8.67
N PRO A 28 16.53 7.51 9.30
CA PRO A 28 17.58 6.82 8.55
C PRO A 28 17.09 5.55 7.82
N GLN A 29 16.00 4.95 8.30
CA GLN A 29 15.41 3.73 7.72
C GLN A 29 14.49 4.01 6.52
N LEU A 30 14.08 5.27 6.27
CA LEU A 30 13.18 5.63 5.16
C LEU A 30 13.80 5.39 3.77
N HIS A 31 15.12 5.26 3.67
CA HIS A 31 15.85 5.06 2.42
C HIS A 31 16.26 3.59 2.17
N ASP A 32 16.08 2.71 3.16
CA ASP A 32 16.36 1.28 3.06
C ASP A 32 15.04 0.52 2.89
N ILE A 33 14.89 -0.21 1.79
CA ILE A 33 13.65 -0.93 1.44
C ILE A 33 13.35 -2.03 2.46
N ASP A 34 14.37 -2.77 2.90
CA ASP A 34 14.24 -3.88 3.85
C ASP A 34 14.00 -3.37 5.28
N ALA A 35 14.44 -2.15 5.60
CA ALA A 35 14.09 -1.49 6.86
C ALA A 35 12.67 -0.87 6.80
N LEU A 36 12.30 -0.30 5.65
CA LEU A 36 10.99 0.33 5.44
C LEU A 36 9.85 -0.68 5.64
N ASP A 37 9.91 -1.87 5.03
CA ASP A 37 8.88 -2.91 5.24
C ASP A 37 8.79 -3.40 6.70
N LYS A 38 9.86 -3.24 7.51
CA LYS A 38 9.87 -3.60 8.94
C LYS A 38 9.35 -2.49 9.85
N MET A 39 9.38 -1.22 9.43
CA MET A 39 8.82 -0.11 10.21
C MET A 39 7.31 0.07 10.02
N VAL A 40 6.73 -0.45 8.92
CA VAL A 40 5.31 -0.28 8.62
C VAL A 40 4.44 -0.80 9.76
N ASP A 41 3.32 -0.12 10.03
CA ASP A 41 2.35 -0.58 11.00
C ASP A 41 1.93 -2.04 10.75
N SER A 42 2.33 -2.92 11.66
CA SER A 42 1.97 -4.34 11.67
C SER A 42 0.46 -4.61 11.62
N SER A 43 -0.38 -3.65 12.03
CA SER A 43 -1.84 -3.74 11.93
C SER A 43 -2.33 -3.84 10.47
N LEU A 44 -1.56 -3.29 9.53
CA LEU A 44 -1.83 -3.35 8.09
C LEU A 44 -1.58 -4.74 7.50
N LYS A 45 -0.83 -5.62 8.18
CA LYS A 45 -0.59 -7.03 7.77
C LYS A 45 -0.18 -7.21 6.30
N GLY A 46 0.61 -6.30 5.74
CA GLY A 46 1.02 -6.33 4.32
C GLY A 46 -0.05 -5.91 3.29
N HIS A 47 -1.21 -5.39 3.71
CA HIS A 47 -2.30 -4.96 2.80
C HIS A 47 -2.03 -3.59 2.16
N TYR A 48 -0.83 -3.39 1.62
CA TYR A 48 -0.42 -2.17 0.93
C TYR A 48 0.38 -2.50 -0.35
N PRO A 49 0.21 -1.76 -1.45
CA PRO A 49 1.09 -1.90 -2.60
C PRO A 49 2.49 -1.38 -2.25
N HIS A 50 3.53 -2.22 -2.38
CA HIS A 50 4.93 -1.83 -2.09
C HIS A 50 5.38 -0.55 -2.84
N LYS A 51 4.92 -0.35 -4.10
CA LYS A 51 5.17 0.88 -4.86
C LYS A 51 4.53 2.14 -4.26
N SER A 52 3.40 2.00 -3.55
CA SER A 52 2.76 3.09 -2.82
C SER A 52 3.45 3.38 -1.50
N LEU A 53 3.97 2.33 -0.82
CA LEU A 53 4.77 2.47 0.39
C LEU A 53 6.04 3.29 0.13
N LEU A 54 6.87 2.88 -0.84
CA LEU A 54 8.11 3.60 -1.21
C LEU A 54 7.84 5.08 -1.48
N ARG A 55 6.85 5.37 -2.32
CA ARG A 55 6.46 6.74 -2.67
C ARG A 55 5.95 7.56 -1.49
N PHE A 56 5.30 6.92 -0.52
CA PHE A 56 4.87 7.60 0.70
C PHE A 56 6.07 7.89 1.60
N ALA A 57 7.01 6.93 1.73
CA ALA A 57 8.27 7.11 2.44
C ALA A 57 9.12 8.26 1.85
N ASP A 58 9.20 8.38 0.51
CA ASP A 58 9.85 9.52 -0.17
C ASP A 58 9.29 10.87 0.32
N VAL A 59 7.95 11.00 0.37
CA VAL A 59 7.28 12.23 0.84
C VAL A 59 7.56 12.46 2.33
N VAL A 60 7.55 11.40 3.15
CA VAL A 60 7.91 11.50 4.58
C VAL A 60 9.36 11.99 4.74
N ALA A 61 10.31 11.39 4.02
CA ALA A 61 11.73 11.71 4.08
C ALA A 61 12.01 13.18 3.74
N LEU A 62 11.34 13.72 2.72
CA LEU A 62 11.38 15.14 2.38
C LEU A 62 10.80 16.04 3.48
N CYS A 63 9.69 15.62 4.12
CA CYS A 63 9.06 16.40 5.19
C CYS A 63 9.87 16.44 6.50
N VAL A 64 10.72 15.44 6.76
CA VAL A 64 11.50 15.32 8.01
C VAL A 64 12.98 15.69 7.88
N GLN A 65 13.40 16.27 6.73
CA GLN A 65 14.76 16.77 6.53
C GLN A 65 15.20 17.69 7.68
N SER A 66 16.46 17.59 8.12
CA SER A 66 17.02 18.43 9.18
C SER A 66 16.97 19.91 8.77
N GLU A 67 17.43 20.20 7.55
CA GLU A 67 17.48 21.52 6.95
C GLU A 67 16.09 21.93 6.45
N PRO A 68 15.54 23.07 6.88
CA PRO A 68 14.19 23.48 6.52
C PRO A 68 14.05 23.84 5.04
N GLU A 69 15.13 24.27 4.36
CA GLU A 69 15.11 24.60 2.92
C GLU A 69 14.87 23.41 1.99
N PHE A 70 15.11 22.17 2.45
CA PHE A 70 14.81 20.97 1.67
C PHE A 70 13.39 20.41 1.92
N ARG A 71 12.63 21.02 2.84
CA ARG A 71 11.26 20.59 3.12
C ARG A 71 10.29 21.22 2.11
N PRO A 72 9.46 20.42 1.43
CA PRO A 72 8.51 20.93 0.46
C PRO A 72 7.39 21.74 1.15
N PRO A 73 6.81 22.75 0.46
CA PRO A 73 5.63 23.45 0.96
C PRO A 73 4.44 22.49 1.06
N MET A 74 3.52 22.75 2.01
CA MET A 74 2.36 21.87 2.24
C MET A 74 1.47 21.67 1.00
N SER A 75 1.47 22.59 0.04
CA SER A 75 0.79 22.44 -1.25
C SER A 75 1.34 21.26 -2.07
N GLU A 76 2.66 21.08 -2.11
CA GLU A 76 3.32 19.98 -2.81
C GLU A 76 3.11 18.65 -2.07
N VAL A 77 3.17 18.68 -0.73
CA VAL A 77 2.87 17.50 0.11
C VAL A 77 1.45 17.00 -0.16
N VAL A 78 0.46 17.90 -0.16
CA VAL A 78 -0.93 17.55 -0.48
C VAL A 78 -1.06 17.03 -1.92
N GLN A 79 -0.40 17.66 -2.90
CA GLN A 79 -0.44 17.23 -4.29
C GLN A 79 0.15 15.81 -4.46
N ALA A 80 1.28 15.50 -3.82
CA ALA A 80 1.92 14.19 -3.85
C ALA A 80 1.02 13.11 -3.22
N LEU A 81 0.41 13.41 -2.07
CA LEU A 81 -0.52 12.50 -1.39
C LEU A 81 -1.80 12.25 -2.19
N VAL A 82 -2.39 13.27 -2.82
CA VAL A 82 -3.56 13.13 -3.70
C VAL A 82 -3.21 12.22 -4.90
N GLN A 83 -2.05 12.43 -5.54
CA GLN A 83 -1.60 11.55 -6.62
C GLN A 83 -1.39 10.10 -6.15
N LEU A 84 -0.91 9.88 -4.92
CA LEU A 84 -0.74 8.54 -4.37
C LEU A 84 -2.08 7.81 -4.19
N VAL A 85 -3.08 8.48 -3.62
CA VAL A 85 -4.44 7.92 -3.45
C VAL A 85 -5.08 7.64 -4.81
N GLN A 86 -4.97 8.56 -5.76
CA GLN A 86 -5.49 8.36 -7.13
C GLN A 86 -4.86 7.13 -7.80
N ARG A 87 -3.52 6.99 -7.76
CA ARG A 87 -2.81 5.84 -8.34
C ARG A 87 -3.21 4.52 -7.65
N ALA A 88 -3.31 4.50 -6.32
CA ALA A 88 -3.74 3.32 -5.56
C ALA A 88 -5.17 2.89 -5.93
N ASN A 89 -6.08 3.84 -6.13
CA ASN A 89 -7.45 3.55 -6.56
C ASN A 89 -7.52 3.02 -7.99
N MET A 90 -6.70 3.54 -8.92
CA MET A 90 -6.60 2.99 -10.28
C MET A 90 -6.03 1.56 -10.28
N SER A 91 -5.01 1.27 -9.47
CA SER A 91 -4.48 -0.09 -9.32
C SER A 91 -5.51 -1.09 -8.77
N LYS A 92 -6.43 -0.66 -7.89
CA LYS A 92 -7.54 -1.50 -7.42
C LYS A 92 -8.55 -1.81 -8.53
N ARG A 93 -8.86 -0.85 -9.41
CA ARG A 93 -9.81 -1.06 -10.52
C ARG A 93 -9.31 -2.11 -11.51
N ASN A 94 -8.03 -2.08 -11.86
CA ASN A 94 -7.43 -3.06 -12.80
C ASN A 94 -7.39 -4.51 -12.25
N LEU A 95 -7.61 -4.71 -10.96
CA LEU A 95 -7.72 -6.05 -10.34
C LEU A 95 -9.16 -6.58 -10.32
N GLY A 96 -10.17 -5.71 -10.50
CA GLY A 96 -11.59 -6.08 -10.46
C GLY A 96 -12.17 -6.52 -11.81
N ASP A 97 -11.41 -6.42 -12.90
CA ASP A 97 -11.87 -6.58 -14.28
C ASP A 97 -11.67 -8.02 -14.83
N ARG A 98 -11.73 -9.04 -13.96
CA ARG A 98 -11.48 -10.46 -14.31
C ARG A 98 -12.47 -11.46 -13.68
N GLN A 99 -13.67 -11.01 -13.30
CA GLN A 99 -14.74 -11.86 -12.78
C GLN A 99 -16.12 -11.44 -13.32
N SER A 100 -16.34 -11.62 -14.62
CA SER A 100 -17.67 -11.54 -15.24
C SER A 100 -17.69 -12.09 -16.68
N GLU A 101 -17.48 -13.40 -16.85
CA GLU A 101 -17.79 -14.13 -18.09
C GLU A 101 -18.46 -15.49 -17.75
N ASP A 102 -19.74 -15.40 -17.46
CA ASP A 102 -20.80 -16.43 -17.57
C ASP A 102 -22.10 -15.60 -17.55
N PRO A 103 -23.02 -15.70 -18.53
CA PRO A 103 -23.50 -16.99 -19.04
C PRO A 103 -23.73 -17.07 -20.57
N ASP A 104 -23.65 -18.26 -21.14
CA ASP A 104 -24.45 -18.63 -22.32
C ASP A 104 -25.00 -20.06 -22.17
N VAL A 105 -26.32 -20.16 -22.20
CA VAL A 105 -27.12 -21.39 -22.13
C VAL A 105 -27.90 -21.49 -23.45
N GLN A 106 -28.26 -22.72 -23.85
CA GLN A 106 -28.98 -23.13 -25.08
C GLN A 106 -28.09 -23.43 -26.30
N ASP A 107 -28.45 -24.36 -27.20
CA ASP A 107 -29.75 -25.05 -27.39
C ASP A 107 -29.57 -26.53 -27.79
N ASP A 108 -30.68 -27.27 -27.87
CA ASP A 108 -30.87 -28.71 -28.09
C ASP A 108 -29.97 -29.47 -29.11
N MET A 109 -29.66 -30.74 -28.76
CA MET A 109 -29.53 -31.84 -29.75
C MET A 109 -29.73 -33.23 -29.11
N HIS A 110 -30.99 -33.68 -28.98
CA HIS A 110 -31.32 -35.11 -29.08
C HIS A 110 -31.29 -35.51 -30.56
N PRO A 111 -30.78 -36.69 -30.95
CA PRO A 111 -31.47 -37.95 -30.68
C PRO A 111 -30.53 -38.96 -29.96
N ASP A 112 -30.67 -40.29 -29.95
CA ASP A 112 -31.64 -41.21 -30.56
C ASP A 112 -31.86 -42.46 -29.69
N VAL A 113 -32.66 -43.43 -30.16
CA VAL A 113 -32.90 -44.74 -29.50
C VAL A 113 -32.83 -45.88 -30.53
N GLN A 114 -31.89 -46.83 -30.37
CA GLN A 114 -31.74 -48.14 -31.05
C GLN A 114 -30.33 -48.68 -30.64
N ASP A 115 -30.01 -49.96 -30.43
CA ASP A 115 -30.80 -51.16 -30.11
C ASP A 115 -29.85 -52.27 -29.56
N ASP A 116 -30.41 -53.41 -29.15
CA ASP A 116 -29.80 -54.75 -29.07
C ASP A 116 -28.53 -55.06 -28.23
N MET A 117 -28.79 -55.80 -27.13
CA MET A 117 -28.30 -57.18 -26.89
C MET A 117 -26.77 -57.50 -26.92
N HIS A 118 -26.18 -57.73 -25.74
CA HIS A 118 -25.75 -59.07 -25.25
C HIS A 118 -25.35 -59.02 -23.76
#